data_AF-A0A831NR77-F1
#
_entry.id   AF-A0A831NR77-F1
#
_cell.length_a   1.000
_cell.length_b   1.000
_cell.length_c   1.000
_cell.angle_alpha   90.00
_cell.angle_beta   90.00
_cell.angle_gamma   90.00
#
_symmetry.space_group_name_H-M   'P 1'
#
loop_
_entity.id
_entity.type
_entity.pdbx_description
1 polymer ?
#
loop_
_entity_poly.entity_id
_entity_poly.type
_entity_poly.pdbx_seq_one_letter_code
_entity_poly.pdbx_strand_id
1 'polypeptide(L)'
;MLPVLFSIGNISLTSFSVFLAIGIFFGMMLVWRLARAWDLNEEKTLDLILLTFLGGVIGARLYFAVANLPLFIDNPLDLFFPGKIPGFSFWGAFLGGWLSLYFFSRRLKLDFLHIVDIAIVGLLGGLIFSDIGCFLGGCYIGAASKAPFAVNMVGFVGKRWPIQIAEALLLVLVLLKIWSKATHFHLRGKIASLGLIYIGAIKLILEPFKQDHQQIFFPIILIFLGLFIFYKVTKQNPLRQFKAFVSIFVGIITSPKVRKEVVQKVIKSCYNQSVAISWRIRNFKKTLRRLNVRFSRKNT
;
A
#
# COMPACT_ATOMS: atom_id res chain seq x y z
N MET A 1 4.97 14.41 17.87
CA MET A 1 4.81 12.99 17.44
C MET A 1 4.33 12.18 18.63
N LEU A 2 3.43 11.23 18.43
CA LEU A 2 2.82 10.41 19.48
C LEU A 2 3.21 8.94 19.24
N PRO A 3 4.36 8.47 19.73
CA PRO A 3 4.85 7.12 19.41
C PRO A 3 3.97 6.02 20.05
N VAL A 4 3.42 6.28 21.23
CA VAL A 4 2.48 5.40 21.96
C VAL A 4 1.14 6.12 22.07
N LEU A 5 0.06 5.45 21.67
CA LEU A 5 -1.30 6.00 21.74
C LEU A 5 -1.94 5.70 23.09
N PHE A 6 -1.96 4.42 23.47
CA PHE A 6 -2.49 3.95 24.74
C PHE A 6 -1.72 2.72 25.20
N SER A 7 -1.52 2.58 26.50
CA SER A 7 -0.97 1.38 27.14
C SER A 7 -2.10 0.65 27.87
N ILE A 8 -2.29 -0.62 27.55
CA ILE A 8 -3.20 -1.50 28.29
C ILE A 8 -2.32 -2.51 29.02
N GLY A 9 -2.06 -2.26 30.32
CA GLY A 9 -1.12 -3.05 31.11
C GLY A 9 0.30 -3.01 30.52
N ASN A 10 0.88 -4.19 30.23
CA ASN A 10 2.22 -4.32 29.66
C ASN A 10 2.27 -4.19 28.12
N ILE A 11 1.12 -3.99 27.46
CA ILE A 11 1.05 -3.88 26.00
C ILE A 11 0.93 -2.39 25.64
N SER A 12 1.97 -1.83 25.03
CA SER A 12 1.95 -0.48 24.47
C SER A 12 1.47 -0.53 23.03
N LEU A 13 0.33 0.10 22.75
CA LEU A 13 -0.17 0.23 21.39
C LEU A 13 0.51 1.42 20.72
N THR A 14 1.43 1.14 19.80
CA THR A 14 2.16 2.18 19.08
C THR A 14 1.31 2.78 17.95
N SER A 15 1.55 4.06 17.64
CA SER A 15 0.92 4.69 16.47
C SER A 15 1.23 3.94 15.18
N PHE A 16 2.45 3.38 15.06
CA PHE A 16 2.83 2.60 13.90
C PHE A 16 1.92 1.38 13.71
N SER A 17 1.68 0.59 14.76
CA SER A 17 0.82 -0.61 14.68
C SER A 17 -0.63 -0.28 14.30
N VAL A 18 -1.18 0.83 14.82
CA VAL A 18 -2.54 1.27 14.48
C VAL A 18 -2.65 1.68 13.02
N PHE A 19 -1.72 2.48 12.53
CA PHE A 19 -1.70 2.91 11.14
C PHE A 19 -1.39 1.77 10.17
N LEU A 20 -0.57 0.79 10.59
CA LEU A 20 -0.35 -0.43 9.83
C LEU A 20 -1.66 -1.23 9.68
N ALA A 21 -2.44 -1.39 10.75
CA ALA A 21 -3.75 -2.05 10.71
C ALA A 21 -4.74 -1.31 9.80
N ILE A 22 -4.78 0.03 9.88
CA ILE A 22 -5.58 0.87 8.97
C ILE A 22 -5.14 0.68 7.53
N GLY A 23 -3.83 0.61 7.27
CA GLY A 23 -3.26 0.38 5.95
C GLY A 23 -3.65 -0.98 5.36
N ILE A 24 -3.63 -2.03 6.16
CA ILE A 24 -4.08 -3.38 5.75
C ILE A 24 -5.57 -3.34 5.39
N PHE A 25 -6.40 -2.75 6.26
CA PHE A 25 -7.84 -2.64 6.02
C PHE A 25 -8.15 -1.82 4.78
N PHE A 26 -7.47 -0.68 4.59
CA PHE A 26 -7.62 0.17 3.42
C PHE A 26 -7.17 -0.54 2.14
N GLY A 27 -6.02 -1.21 2.17
CA GLY A 27 -5.52 -2.01 1.05
C GLY A 27 -6.50 -3.12 0.66
N MET A 28 -7.04 -3.85 1.65
CA MET A 28 -8.05 -4.88 1.44
C MET A 28 -9.34 -4.31 0.82
N MET A 29 -9.80 -3.15 1.28
CA MET A 29 -10.96 -2.46 0.70
C MET A 29 -10.73 -2.07 -0.77
N LEU A 30 -9.52 -1.59 -1.12
CA LEU A 30 -9.15 -1.27 -2.50
C LEU A 30 -9.16 -2.52 -3.38
N VAL A 31 -8.57 -3.61 -2.90
CA VAL A 31 -8.54 -4.88 -3.63
C VAL A 31 -9.93 -5.44 -3.82
N TRP A 32 -10.78 -5.47 -2.78
CA TRP A 32 -12.15 -5.92 -2.88
C TRP A 32 -12.94 -5.13 -3.92
N ARG A 33 -12.78 -3.80 -3.93
CA ARG A 33 -13.44 -2.92 -4.90
C ARG A 33 -12.98 -3.19 -6.35
N LEU A 34 -11.70 -3.50 -6.55
CA LEU A 34 -11.15 -3.86 -7.86
C LEU A 34 -11.56 -5.27 -8.29
N ALA A 35 -11.55 -6.24 -7.38
CA ALA A 35 -12.01 -7.59 -7.66
C ALA A 35 -13.45 -7.59 -8.20
N ARG A 36 -14.33 -6.80 -7.59
CA ARG A 36 -15.70 -6.60 -8.05
C ARG A 36 -15.80 -5.87 -9.39
N ALA A 37 -14.90 -4.93 -9.66
CA ALA A 37 -14.89 -4.20 -10.93
C ALA A 37 -14.37 -5.07 -12.10
N TRP A 38 -13.53 -6.05 -11.82
CA TRP A 38 -12.90 -6.93 -12.81
C TRP A 38 -13.59 -8.31 -12.91
N ASP A 39 -14.76 -8.45 -12.29
CA ASP A 39 -15.55 -9.70 -12.26
C ASP A 39 -14.76 -10.92 -11.76
N LEU A 40 -13.87 -10.68 -10.79
CA LEU A 40 -13.14 -11.74 -10.10
C LEU A 40 -13.98 -12.27 -8.94
N ASN A 41 -13.76 -13.53 -8.59
CA ASN A 41 -14.37 -14.12 -7.41
C ASN A 41 -13.89 -13.38 -6.15
N GLU A 42 -14.79 -12.62 -5.54
CA GLU A 42 -14.50 -11.73 -4.40
C GLU A 42 -14.00 -12.53 -3.20
N GLU A 43 -14.64 -13.66 -2.89
CA GLU A 43 -14.30 -14.53 -1.76
C GLU A 43 -12.88 -15.08 -1.91
N LYS A 44 -12.57 -15.71 -3.04
CA LYS A 44 -11.23 -16.25 -3.32
C LYS A 44 -10.16 -15.15 -3.31
N THR A 45 -10.50 -13.95 -3.75
CA THR A 45 -9.55 -12.83 -3.78
C THR A 45 -9.27 -12.33 -2.37
N LEU A 46 -10.29 -12.20 -1.52
CA LEU A 46 -10.15 -11.83 -0.11
C LEU A 46 -9.37 -12.89 0.68
N ASP A 47 -9.70 -14.16 0.49
CA ASP A 47 -8.96 -15.28 1.08
C ASP A 47 -7.48 -15.23 0.70
N LEU A 48 -7.19 -14.95 -0.57
CA LEU A 48 -5.81 -14.85 -1.06
C LEU A 48 -5.05 -13.69 -0.43
N ILE A 49 -5.67 -12.53 -0.22
CA ILE A 49 -5.03 -11.39 0.45
C ILE A 49 -4.72 -11.75 1.90
N LEU A 50 -5.67 -12.37 2.61
CA LEU A 50 -5.48 -12.79 4.01
C LEU A 50 -4.33 -13.80 4.11
N LEU A 51 -4.30 -14.80 3.23
CA LEU A 51 -3.22 -15.79 3.17
C LEU A 51 -1.87 -15.13 2.82
N THR A 52 -1.87 -14.15 1.92
CA THR A 52 -0.67 -13.39 1.54
C THR A 52 -0.15 -12.56 2.72
N PHE A 53 -1.04 -11.92 3.48
CA PHE A 53 -0.70 -11.18 4.67
C PHE A 53 -0.11 -12.10 5.76
N LEU A 54 -0.78 -13.22 6.06
CA LEU A 54 -0.30 -14.22 7.02
C LEU A 54 1.06 -14.79 6.60
N GLY A 55 1.22 -15.14 5.33
CA GLY A 55 2.49 -15.58 4.76
C GLY A 55 3.60 -14.53 4.87
N GLY A 56 3.25 -13.26 4.72
CA GLY A 56 4.14 -12.14 4.99
C GLY A 56 4.57 -12.07 6.46
N VAL A 57 3.63 -12.13 7.40
CA VAL A 57 3.95 -12.10 8.84
C VAL A 57 4.84 -13.29 9.25
N ILE A 58 4.51 -14.49 8.78
CA ILE A 58 5.30 -15.70 9.03
C ILE A 58 6.70 -15.55 8.42
N GLY A 59 6.80 -15.12 7.16
CA GLY A 59 8.08 -14.90 6.49
C GLY A 59 8.92 -13.84 7.18
N ALA A 60 8.30 -12.75 7.66
CA ALA A 60 8.95 -11.67 8.40
C ALA A 60 9.60 -12.18 9.68
N ARG A 61 8.90 -13.07 10.40
CA ARG A 61 9.38 -13.66 11.64
C ARG A 61 10.48 -14.70 11.40
N LEU A 62 10.29 -15.59 10.44
CA LEU A 62 11.29 -16.60 10.08
C LEU A 62 12.59 -15.96 9.63
N TYR A 63 12.54 -14.97 8.75
CA TYR A 63 13.75 -14.28 8.31
C TYR A 63 14.43 -13.54 9.46
N PHE A 64 13.67 -12.89 10.35
CA PHE A 64 14.23 -12.24 11.53
C PHE A 64 14.97 -13.23 12.43
N ALA A 65 14.40 -14.41 12.64
CA ALA A 65 15.00 -15.47 13.44
C ALA A 65 16.27 -16.03 12.80
N VAL A 66 16.26 -16.24 11.48
CA VAL A 66 17.45 -16.68 10.73
C VAL A 66 18.54 -15.60 10.74
N ALA A 67 18.18 -14.32 10.67
CA ALA A 67 19.15 -13.23 10.73
C ALA A 67 19.75 -13.05 12.14
N ASN A 68 19.01 -13.44 13.18
CA ASN A 68 19.42 -13.31 14.58
C ASN A 68 19.44 -14.66 15.29
N LEU A 69 19.97 -15.69 14.64
CA LEU A 69 20.02 -17.05 15.18
C LEU A 69 20.50 -17.11 16.65
N PRO A 70 21.55 -16.37 17.07
CA PRO A 70 22.01 -16.39 18.46
C PRO A 70 20.92 -16.09 19.50
N LEU A 71 19.91 -15.28 19.17
CA LEU A 71 18.82 -14.93 20.09
C LEU A 71 17.80 -16.08 20.30
N PHE A 72 17.80 -17.08 19.43
CA PHE A 72 16.80 -18.16 19.41
C PHE A 72 17.39 -19.55 19.68
N ILE A 73 18.72 -19.66 19.80
CA ILE A 73 19.41 -20.94 20.07
C ILE A 73 19.01 -21.51 21.43
N ASP A 74 18.89 -20.65 22.45
CA ASP A 74 18.60 -21.09 23.81
C ASP A 74 17.14 -21.53 24.00
N ASN A 75 16.21 -20.92 23.26
CA ASN A 75 14.78 -21.24 23.33
C ASN A 75 14.09 -21.09 21.95
N PRO A 76 14.02 -22.17 21.14
CA PRO A 76 13.43 -22.10 19.80
C PRO A 76 11.93 -21.80 19.81
N LEU A 77 11.23 -22.03 20.94
CA LEU A 77 9.82 -21.68 21.11
C LEU A 77 9.59 -20.16 21.05
N ASP A 78 10.59 -19.34 21.36
CA ASP A 78 10.46 -17.87 21.32
C ASP A 78 10.29 -17.32 19.88
N LEU A 79 10.49 -18.17 18.87
CA LEU A 79 10.11 -17.88 17.49
C LEU A 79 8.61 -17.55 17.37
N PHE A 80 7.74 -18.27 18.10
CA PHE A 80 6.29 -18.13 18.03
C PHE A 80 5.72 -17.05 18.96
N PHE A 81 6.52 -16.55 19.90
CA PHE A 81 6.10 -15.57 20.89
C PHE A 81 6.76 -14.20 20.65
N PRO A 82 6.19 -13.37 19.74
CA PRO A 82 6.75 -12.04 19.44
C PRO A 82 6.67 -11.08 20.64
N GLY A 83 5.88 -11.40 21.67
CA GLY A 83 5.82 -10.64 22.91
C GLY A 83 7.07 -10.73 23.79
N LYS A 84 7.88 -11.80 23.65
CA LYS A 84 9.15 -11.95 24.39
C LYS A 84 10.32 -11.31 23.64
N ILE A 85 10.49 -11.69 22.38
CA ILE A 85 11.54 -11.15 21.50
C ILE A 85 10.83 -10.36 20.40
N PRO A 86 10.69 -9.03 20.52
CA PRO A 86 10.07 -8.21 19.50
C PRO A 86 10.99 -8.13 18.27
N GLY A 87 10.46 -8.40 17.08
CA GLY A 87 11.25 -8.28 15.85
C GLY A 87 10.59 -8.92 14.63
N PHE A 88 10.58 -8.16 13.54
CA PHE A 88 10.09 -8.58 12.23
C PHE A 88 11.01 -8.01 11.15
N SER A 89 11.35 -8.80 10.15
CA SER A 89 12.15 -8.35 9.02
C SER A 89 11.28 -7.97 7.82
N PHE A 90 11.53 -6.79 7.25
CA PHE A 90 10.90 -6.36 6.00
C PHE A 90 11.17 -7.33 4.84
N TRP A 91 12.40 -7.83 4.71
CA TRP A 91 12.79 -8.76 3.65
C TRP A 91 12.05 -10.09 3.75
N GLY A 92 11.88 -10.58 4.99
CA GLY A 92 11.07 -11.76 5.25
C GLY A 92 9.59 -11.55 4.90
N ALA A 93 9.05 -10.37 5.22
CA ALA A 93 7.67 -10.02 4.89
C ALA A 93 7.45 -10.00 3.38
N PHE A 94 8.37 -9.38 2.64
CA PHE A 94 8.30 -9.27 1.19
C PHE A 94 8.39 -10.64 0.51
N LEU A 95 9.36 -11.48 0.90
CA LEU A 95 9.54 -12.82 0.33
C LEU A 95 8.40 -13.76 0.71
N GLY A 96 8.01 -13.80 1.99
CA GLY A 96 6.92 -14.65 2.48
C GLY A 96 5.57 -14.29 1.85
N GLY A 97 5.30 -12.99 1.70
CA GLY A 97 4.12 -12.48 1.00
C GLY A 97 4.14 -12.86 -0.49
N TRP A 98 5.26 -12.66 -1.19
CA TRP A 98 5.39 -13.01 -2.61
C TRP A 98 5.18 -14.51 -2.85
N LEU A 99 5.82 -15.37 -2.06
CA LEU A 99 5.70 -16.83 -2.18
C LEU A 99 4.26 -17.29 -1.91
N SER A 100 3.62 -16.73 -0.89
CA SER A 100 2.24 -17.05 -0.54
C SER A 100 1.28 -16.62 -1.65
N LEU A 101 1.44 -15.40 -2.17
CA LEU A 101 0.63 -14.90 -3.28
C LEU A 101 0.74 -15.83 -4.49
N TYR A 102 1.96 -16.21 -4.88
CA TYR A 102 2.21 -17.09 -6.02
C TYR A 102 1.65 -18.51 -5.84
N PHE A 103 1.85 -19.10 -4.67
CA PHE A 103 1.42 -20.46 -4.40
C PHE A 103 -0.11 -20.57 -4.28
N PHE A 104 -0.72 -19.68 -3.50
CA PHE A 104 -2.15 -19.70 -3.26
C PHE A 104 -2.95 -19.20 -4.47
N SER A 105 -2.43 -18.27 -5.28
CA SER A 105 -3.10 -17.89 -6.53
C SER A 105 -3.26 -19.08 -7.47
N ARG A 106 -2.23 -19.94 -7.56
CA ARG A 106 -2.26 -21.15 -8.38
C ARG A 106 -3.22 -22.18 -7.81
N ARG A 107 -3.21 -22.40 -6.49
CA ARG A 107 -4.13 -23.33 -5.84
C ARG A 107 -5.59 -22.92 -6.00
N LEU A 108 -5.89 -21.62 -5.95
CA LEU A 108 -7.23 -21.08 -6.13
C LEU A 108 -7.67 -20.96 -7.60
N LYS A 109 -6.80 -21.37 -8.54
CA LYS A 109 -6.99 -21.30 -10.01
C LYS A 109 -7.25 -19.87 -10.50
N LEU A 110 -6.59 -18.89 -9.88
CA LEU A 110 -6.65 -17.48 -10.26
C LEU A 110 -5.48 -17.16 -11.19
N ASP A 111 -5.70 -16.28 -12.17
CA ASP A 111 -4.61 -15.79 -13.03
C ASP A 111 -3.66 -14.92 -12.20
N PHE A 112 -2.43 -15.42 -12.02
CA PHE A 112 -1.41 -14.76 -11.20
C PHE A 112 -1.13 -13.33 -11.64
N LEU A 113 -1.02 -13.05 -12.94
CA LEU A 113 -0.71 -11.68 -13.41
C LEU A 113 -1.85 -10.72 -13.11
N HIS A 114 -3.09 -11.22 -13.17
CA HIS A 114 -4.28 -10.42 -12.86
C HIS A 114 -4.38 -10.14 -11.36
N ILE A 115 -4.04 -11.13 -10.52
CA ILE A 115 -3.98 -10.96 -9.07
C ILE A 115 -2.87 -9.99 -8.65
N VAL A 116 -1.68 -10.09 -9.24
CA VAL A 116 -0.56 -9.18 -8.94
C VAL A 116 -0.92 -7.74 -9.30
N ASP A 117 -1.68 -7.52 -10.37
CA ASP A 117 -2.21 -6.20 -10.75
C ASP A 117 -3.15 -5.60 -9.69
N ILE A 118 -3.89 -6.41 -8.93
CA ILE A 118 -4.72 -5.89 -7.83
C ILE A 118 -3.91 -5.78 -6.54
N ALA A 119 -3.05 -6.76 -6.27
CA ALA A 119 -2.20 -6.80 -5.08
C ALA A 119 -1.31 -5.56 -4.99
N ILE A 120 -0.78 -5.06 -6.11
CA ILE A 120 0.02 -3.82 -6.12
C ILE A 120 -0.79 -2.58 -5.72
N VAL A 121 -2.10 -2.52 -6.04
CA VAL A 121 -2.97 -1.40 -5.63
C VAL A 121 -3.24 -1.46 -4.14
N GLY A 122 -3.49 -2.67 -3.62
CA GLY A 122 -3.59 -2.90 -2.18
C GLY A 122 -2.31 -2.53 -1.45
N LEU A 123 -1.15 -2.91 -2.00
CA LEU A 123 0.18 -2.59 -1.46
C LEU A 123 0.42 -1.08 -1.41
N LEU A 124 0.09 -0.33 -2.47
CA LEU A 124 0.18 1.13 -2.48
C LEU A 124 -0.67 1.75 -1.36
N GLY A 125 -1.90 1.28 -1.17
CA GLY A 125 -2.76 1.70 -0.07
C GLY A 125 -2.13 1.43 1.30
N GLY A 126 -1.57 0.23 1.50
CA GLY A 126 -0.88 -0.15 2.73
C GLY A 126 0.35 0.69 3.02
N LEU A 127 1.19 0.95 2.01
CA LEU A 127 2.42 1.75 2.14
C LEU A 127 2.12 3.20 2.56
N ILE A 128 1.07 3.83 2.01
CA ILE A 128 0.68 5.21 2.39
C ILE A 128 0.43 5.32 3.89
N PHE A 129 -0.38 4.43 4.45
CA PHE A 129 -0.68 4.45 5.88
C PHE A 129 0.50 3.98 6.73
N SER A 130 1.30 3.03 6.22
CA SER A 130 2.53 2.60 6.87
C SER A 130 3.53 3.75 7.03
N ASP A 131 3.68 4.61 6.01
CA ASP A 131 4.57 5.78 6.07
C ASP A 131 4.04 6.85 7.04
N ILE A 132 2.72 7.07 7.09
CA ILE A 132 2.12 7.97 8.08
C ILE A 132 2.32 7.41 9.50
N GLY A 133 2.11 6.11 9.69
CA GLY A 133 2.39 5.43 10.96
C GLY A 133 3.86 5.54 11.36
N CYS A 134 4.76 5.43 10.38
CA CYS A 134 6.19 5.53 10.62
C CYS A 134 6.64 6.96 10.94
N PHE A 135 6.00 7.97 10.36
CA PHE A 135 6.18 9.36 10.77
C PHE A 135 5.81 9.55 12.24
N LEU A 136 4.68 9.01 12.70
CA LEU A 136 4.23 9.16 14.09
C LEU A 136 5.07 8.35 15.08
N GLY A 137 5.52 7.17 14.67
CA GLY A 137 6.36 6.26 15.47
C GLY A 137 7.86 6.56 15.42
N GLY A 138 8.33 7.34 14.44
CA GLY A 138 9.74 7.71 14.28
C GLY A 138 10.66 6.57 13.81
N CYS A 139 10.22 5.67 12.93
CA CYS A 139 11.04 4.47 12.60
C CYS A 139 12.23 4.72 11.66
N TYR A 140 12.19 5.72 10.79
CA TYR A 140 13.37 6.22 10.09
C TYR A 140 13.30 7.73 10.04
N ILE A 141 14.36 8.41 9.61
CA ILE A 141 14.43 9.88 9.67
C ILE A 141 15.08 10.47 8.40
N GLY A 142 14.66 11.68 8.05
CA GLY A 142 15.26 12.47 6.98
C GLY A 142 16.49 13.25 7.46
N ALA A 143 17.22 13.83 6.51
CA ALA A 143 18.39 14.66 6.77
C ALA A 143 18.06 15.86 7.69
N ALA A 144 19.06 16.26 8.49
CA ALA A 144 19.01 17.47 9.30
C ALA A 144 18.79 18.70 8.41
N SER A 145 17.76 19.49 8.72
CA SER A 145 17.38 20.63 7.90
C SER A 145 16.82 21.76 8.76
N LYS A 146 17.19 22.99 8.41
CA LYS A 146 16.65 24.23 9.01
C LYS A 146 15.43 24.76 8.26
N ALA A 147 14.91 24.01 7.28
CA ALA A 147 13.74 24.39 6.50
C ALA A 147 12.50 24.65 7.39
N PRO A 148 11.59 25.54 6.98
CA PRO A 148 10.42 25.91 7.79
C PRO A 148 9.46 24.74 8.03
N PHE A 149 9.46 23.74 7.14
CA PHE A 149 8.65 22.52 7.26
C PHE A 149 9.40 21.35 7.94
N ALA A 150 10.62 21.57 8.45
CA ALA A 150 11.35 20.56 9.19
C ALA A 150 10.74 20.36 10.58
N VAL A 151 10.59 19.09 10.99
CA VAL A 151 9.87 18.71 12.22
C VAL A 151 10.83 18.05 13.20
N ASN A 152 10.61 18.25 14.50
CA ASN A 152 11.34 17.54 15.54
C ASN A 152 10.86 16.08 15.58
N MET A 153 11.81 15.14 15.46
CA MET A 153 11.54 13.70 15.51
C MET A 153 11.93 13.13 16.87
N VAL A 154 11.15 12.15 17.36
CA VAL A 154 11.38 11.51 18.66
C VAL A 154 12.73 10.80 18.63
N GLY A 155 13.55 10.99 19.68
CA GLY A 155 14.86 10.35 19.80
C GLY A 155 16.02 11.07 19.08
N PHE A 156 15.77 12.22 18.42
CA PHE A 156 16.82 12.96 17.71
C PHE A 156 16.85 14.44 18.06
N VAL A 157 18.07 14.99 18.15
CA VAL A 157 18.29 16.43 18.40
C VAL A 157 18.23 17.19 17.07
N GLY A 158 17.39 18.24 17.04
CA GLY A 158 17.25 19.16 15.90
C GLY A 158 16.12 18.80 14.92
N LYS A 159 15.74 19.79 14.10
CA LYS A 159 14.69 19.64 13.09
C LYS A 159 15.17 18.78 11.91
N ARG A 160 14.30 17.89 11.44
CA ARG A 160 14.58 16.93 10.36
C ARG A 160 13.55 17.06 9.25
N TRP A 161 13.94 16.70 8.03
CA TRP A 161 13.01 16.65 6.91
C TRP A 161 11.97 15.53 7.14
N PRO A 162 10.65 15.82 7.11
CA PRO A 162 9.60 14.81 7.29
C PRO A 162 9.43 13.94 6.02
N ILE A 163 10.44 13.12 5.72
CA ILE A 163 10.52 12.38 4.47
C ILE A 163 9.40 11.33 4.32
N GLN A 164 8.91 10.79 5.44
CA GLN A 164 7.81 9.81 5.45
C GLN A 164 6.51 10.42 4.92
N ILE A 165 6.23 11.68 5.26
CA ILE A 165 5.06 12.39 4.75
C ILE A 165 5.23 12.65 3.25
N ALA A 166 6.44 13.00 2.82
CA ALA A 166 6.73 13.15 1.39
C ALA A 166 6.54 11.83 0.63
N GLU A 167 7.04 10.71 1.15
CA GLU A 167 6.81 9.36 0.59
C GLU A 167 5.31 9.06 0.49
N ALA A 168 4.56 9.21 1.59
CA ALA A 168 3.12 8.97 1.63
C ALA A 168 2.36 9.84 0.60
N LEU A 169 2.70 11.12 0.49
CA LEU A 169 2.04 12.05 -0.43
C LEU A 169 2.31 11.68 -1.89
N LEU A 170 3.55 11.31 -2.23
CA LEU A 170 3.88 10.83 -3.58
C LEU A 170 3.18 9.51 -3.91
N LEU A 171 3.09 8.60 -2.94
CA LEU A 171 2.38 7.33 -3.09
C LEU A 171 0.87 7.54 -3.27
N VAL A 172 0.26 8.53 -2.61
CA VAL A 172 -1.15 8.91 -2.86
C VAL A 172 -1.33 9.37 -4.30
N LEU A 173 -0.45 10.22 -4.83
CA LEU A 173 -0.53 10.67 -6.23
C LEU A 173 -0.39 9.50 -7.22
N VAL A 174 0.52 8.57 -6.93
CA VAL A 174 0.69 7.34 -7.71
C VAL A 174 -0.54 6.44 -7.63
N LEU A 175 -1.11 6.25 -6.44
CA LEU A 175 -2.33 5.48 -6.23
C LEU A 175 -3.49 6.07 -7.02
N LEU A 176 -3.70 7.39 -6.99
CA LEU A 176 -4.75 8.04 -7.77
C LEU A 176 -4.55 7.83 -9.28
N LYS A 177 -3.30 7.91 -9.76
CA LYS A 177 -2.98 7.70 -11.18
C LYS A 177 -3.18 6.25 -11.61
N ILE A 178 -2.75 5.29 -10.80
CA ILE A 178 -2.92 3.87 -11.05
C ILE A 178 -4.40 3.50 -10.95
N TRP A 179 -5.11 3.99 -9.95
CA TRP A 179 -6.54 3.75 -9.76
C TRP A 179 -7.33 4.14 -11.01
N SER A 180 -7.08 5.31 -11.58
CA SER A 180 -7.72 5.73 -12.82
C SER A 180 -7.44 4.80 -14.00
N LYS A 181 -6.28 4.15 -14.06
CA LYS A 181 -5.97 3.14 -15.09
C LYS A 181 -6.54 1.77 -14.76
N ALA A 182 -6.63 1.43 -13.47
CA ALA A 182 -7.12 0.18 -12.94
C ALA A 182 -8.64 0.03 -13.10
N THR A 183 -9.38 1.14 -13.07
CA THR A 183 -10.84 1.11 -13.28
C THR A 183 -11.25 0.93 -14.75
N HIS A 184 -10.32 0.94 -15.69
CA HIS A 184 -10.56 0.74 -17.12
C HIS A 184 -9.89 -0.54 -17.60
N PHE A 185 -10.31 -1.07 -18.75
CA PHE A 185 -9.69 -2.25 -19.33
C PHE A 185 -8.19 -2.05 -19.56
N HIS A 186 -7.38 -2.99 -19.06
CA HIS A 186 -5.93 -2.99 -19.24
C HIS A 186 -5.42 -4.41 -19.47
N LEU A 187 -4.21 -4.51 -20.02
CA LEU A 187 -3.50 -5.78 -20.15
C LEU A 187 -3.08 -6.30 -18.76
N ARG A 188 -3.12 -7.62 -18.58
CA ARG A 188 -2.70 -8.30 -17.35
C ARG A 188 -1.21 -8.08 -17.09
N GLY A 189 -0.84 -7.67 -15.88
CA GLY A 189 0.52 -7.32 -15.48
C GLY A 189 0.93 -5.87 -15.76
N LYS A 190 0.07 -5.07 -16.40
CA LYS A 190 0.38 -3.66 -16.73
C LYS A 190 0.32 -2.76 -15.50
N ILE A 191 -0.55 -3.05 -14.54
CA ILE A 191 -0.69 -2.22 -13.34
C ILE A 191 0.41 -2.57 -12.33
N ALA A 192 0.69 -3.86 -12.17
CA ALA A 192 1.81 -4.39 -11.41
C ALA A 192 3.12 -3.73 -11.82
N SER A 193 3.43 -3.78 -13.11
CA SER A 193 4.66 -3.19 -13.65
C SER A 193 4.74 -1.68 -13.41
N LEU A 194 3.67 -0.92 -13.67
CA LEU A 194 3.64 0.52 -13.39
C LEU A 194 3.77 0.84 -11.90
N GLY A 195 3.13 0.06 -11.03
CA GLY A 195 3.24 0.21 -9.58
C GLY A 195 4.66 -0.02 -9.09
N LEU A 196 5.32 -1.10 -9.53
CA LEU A 196 6.71 -1.39 -9.18
C LEU A 196 7.67 -0.27 -9.65
N ILE A 197 7.50 0.21 -10.88
CA ILE A 197 8.30 1.32 -11.42
C ILE A 197 8.10 2.58 -10.58
N TYR A 198 6.86 2.94 -10.24
CA TYR A 198 6.59 4.16 -9.48
C TYR A 198 7.05 4.06 -8.02
N ILE A 199 6.83 2.93 -7.35
CA ILE A 199 7.31 2.71 -5.98
C ILE A 199 8.84 2.79 -5.96
N GLY A 200 9.52 2.08 -6.87
CA GLY A 200 10.97 2.12 -6.97
C GLY A 200 11.49 3.53 -7.30
N ALA A 201 10.86 4.25 -8.23
CA ALA A 201 11.26 5.61 -8.57
C ALA A 201 11.12 6.58 -7.39
N ILE A 202 9.99 6.53 -6.66
CA ILE A 202 9.78 7.37 -5.47
C ILE A 202 10.86 7.09 -4.42
N LYS A 203 11.09 5.82 -4.10
CA LYS A 203 12.09 5.45 -3.10
C LYS A 203 13.49 5.86 -3.54
N LEU A 204 13.85 5.66 -4.80
CA LEU A 204 15.16 6.06 -5.33
C LEU A 204 15.39 7.59 -5.29
N ILE A 205 14.35 8.38 -5.61
CA ILE A 205 14.44 9.85 -5.58
C ILE A 205 14.57 10.36 -4.13
N LEU A 206 13.89 9.71 -3.19
CA LEU A 206 13.87 10.14 -1.79
C LEU A 206 15.01 9.56 -0.94
N GLU A 207 15.66 8.48 -1.39
CA GLU A 207 16.77 7.84 -0.67
C GLU A 207 17.90 8.81 -0.25
N PRO A 208 18.39 9.75 -1.09
CA PRO A 208 19.44 10.68 -0.70
C PRO A 208 19.05 11.66 0.42
N PHE A 209 17.74 11.82 0.67
CA PHE A 209 17.23 12.68 1.71
C PHE A 209 17.05 11.96 3.05
N LYS A 210 17.30 10.64 3.12
CA LYS A 210 17.32 9.86 4.36
C LYS A 210 18.67 9.95 5.04
N GLN A 211 18.65 9.93 6.38
CA GLN A 211 19.87 9.96 7.17
C GLN A 211 20.47 8.56 7.38
N ASP A 212 19.63 7.53 7.56
CA ASP A 212 20.07 6.16 7.83
C ASP A 212 20.08 5.28 6.56
N HIS A 213 21.00 4.30 6.56
CA HIS A 213 21.19 3.21 5.59
C HIS A 213 20.64 3.43 4.18
N GLN A 214 21.50 3.90 3.26
CA GLN A 214 21.22 3.97 1.84
C GLN A 214 21.00 2.58 1.23
N GLN A 215 19.75 2.17 1.04
CA GLN A 215 19.35 0.91 0.43
C GLN A 215 18.99 1.11 -1.05
N ILE A 216 19.91 1.69 -1.83
CA ILE A 216 19.70 2.05 -3.24
C ILE A 216 19.40 0.82 -4.12
N PHE A 217 19.93 -0.35 -3.75
CA PHE A 217 19.75 -1.59 -4.50
C PHE A 217 18.28 -2.03 -4.62
N PHE A 218 17.49 -1.91 -3.56
CA PHE A 218 16.11 -2.41 -3.56
C PHE A 218 15.19 -1.62 -4.53
N PRO A 219 15.15 -0.27 -4.49
CA PRO A 219 14.44 0.53 -5.48
C PRO A 219 14.86 0.25 -6.92
N ILE A 220 16.16 0.06 -7.17
CA ILE A 220 16.69 -0.27 -8.50
C ILE A 220 16.12 -1.60 -8.99
N ILE A 221 16.15 -2.64 -8.15
CA ILE A 221 15.60 -3.97 -8.49
C ILE A 221 14.11 -3.87 -8.82
N LEU A 222 13.33 -3.12 -8.04
CA LEU A 222 11.90 -2.91 -8.32
C LEU A 222 11.66 -2.23 -9.66
N ILE A 223 12.47 -1.21 -10.02
CA ILE A 223 12.38 -0.53 -11.30
C ILE A 223 12.70 -1.50 -12.44
N PHE A 224 13.81 -2.23 -12.37
CA PHE A 224 14.19 -3.18 -13.42
C PHE A 224 13.16 -4.31 -13.57
N LEU A 225 12.69 -4.88 -12.48
CA LEU A 225 11.65 -5.90 -12.49
C LEU A 225 10.36 -5.36 -13.11
N GLY A 226 9.94 -4.15 -12.71
CA GLY A 226 8.77 -3.48 -13.26
C GLY A 226 8.90 -3.21 -14.76
N LEU A 227 10.07 -2.73 -15.22
CA LEU A 227 10.35 -2.49 -16.64
C LEU A 227 10.34 -3.80 -17.45
N PHE A 228 10.91 -4.87 -16.91
CA PHE A 228 10.92 -6.18 -17.54
C PHE A 228 9.51 -6.73 -17.74
N ILE A 229 8.68 -6.68 -16.69
CA ILE A 229 7.26 -7.08 -16.76
C ILE A 229 6.52 -6.18 -17.76
N PHE A 230 6.74 -4.86 -17.70
CA PHE A 230 6.09 -3.90 -18.59
C PHE A 230 6.38 -4.20 -20.07
N TYR A 231 7.65 -4.46 -20.40
CA TYR A 231 8.09 -4.79 -21.74
C TYR A 231 7.48 -6.11 -22.23
N LYS A 232 7.51 -7.16 -21.39
CA LYS A 232 6.90 -8.45 -21.73
C LYS A 232 5.39 -8.36 -21.97
N VAL A 233 4.68 -7.57 -21.16
CA VAL A 233 3.22 -7.44 -21.22
C VAL A 233 2.78 -6.55 -22.38
N THR A 234 3.40 -5.39 -22.54
CA THR A 234 2.89 -4.35 -23.45
C THR A 234 3.57 -4.39 -24.83
N LYS A 235 4.76 -5.00 -24.95
CA LYS A 235 5.65 -4.90 -26.12
C LYS A 235 5.91 -3.43 -26.57
N GLN A 236 5.75 -2.48 -25.65
CA GLN A 236 5.94 -1.04 -25.89
C GLN A 236 7.15 -0.54 -25.12
N ASN A 237 7.84 0.45 -25.68
CA ASN A 237 9.00 1.06 -25.03
C ASN A 237 8.59 1.79 -23.73
N PRO A 238 9.16 1.41 -22.56
CA PRO A 238 8.80 1.99 -21.27
C PRO A 238 9.18 3.48 -21.14
N LEU A 239 10.20 3.92 -21.88
CA LEU A 239 10.70 5.30 -21.89
C LEU A 239 9.61 6.35 -22.21
N ARG A 240 8.60 5.99 -23.02
CA ARG A 240 7.49 6.88 -23.37
C ARG A 240 6.59 7.17 -22.17
N GLN A 241 6.34 6.17 -21.32
CA GLN A 241 5.53 6.36 -20.10
C GLN A 241 6.29 7.06 -18.98
N PHE A 242 7.60 6.80 -18.86
CA PHE A 242 8.45 7.49 -17.89
C PHE A 242 8.55 8.98 -18.20
N LYS A 243 8.84 9.37 -19.45
CA LYS A 243 8.84 10.77 -19.88
C LYS A 243 7.49 11.47 -19.61
N ALA A 244 6.37 10.78 -19.83
CA ALA A 244 5.04 11.31 -19.53
C ALA A 244 4.76 11.46 -18.02
N PHE A 245 5.36 10.65 -17.15
CA PHE A 245 5.24 10.82 -15.70
C PHE A 245 6.06 12.02 -15.22
N VAL A 246 7.33 12.10 -15.63
CA VAL A 246 8.23 13.20 -15.27
C VAL A 246 7.68 14.54 -15.78
N SER A 247 7.16 14.60 -17.01
CA SER A 247 6.60 15.84 -17.56
C SER A 247 5.36 16.33 -16.81
N ILE A 248 4.51 15.43 -16.30
CA ILE A 248 3.38 15.81 -15.44
C ILE A 248 3.88 16.32 -14.09
N PHE A 249 4.87 15.64 -13.49
CA PHE A 249 5.39 16.02 -12.19
C PHE A 249 6.07 17.39 -12.23
N VAL A 250 6.96 17.59 -13.22
CA VAL A 250 7.58 18.89 -13.51
C VAL A 250 6.51 19.91 -13.89
N GLY A 251 5.53 19.53 -14.71
CA GLY A 251 4.45 20.41 -15.15
C GLY A 251 3.54 20.89 -14.01
N ILE A 252 3.31 20.08 -12.98
CA ILE A 252 2.60 20.50 -11.76
C ILE A 252 3.38 21.60 -11.02
N ILE A 253 4.71 21.52 -11.02
CA ILE A 253 5.58 22.50 -10.35
C ILE A 253 5.69 23.79 -11.18
N THR A 254 5.95 23.66 -12.49
CA THR A 254 6.27 24.79 -13.37
C THR A 254 5.05 25.44 -14.03
N SER A 255 4.01 24.69 -14.37
CA SER A 255 2.89 25.18 -15.19
C SER A 255 1.59 25.36 -14.40
N PRO A 256 0.97 26.55 -14.42
CA PRO A 256 -0.35 26.76 -13.81
C PRO A 256 -1.48 26.03 -14.56
N LYS A 257 -1.33 25.76 -15.87
CA LYS A 257 -2.33 25.02 -16.66
C LYS A 257 -2.43 23.55 -16.24
N VAL A 258 -1.28 22.88 -16.08
CA VAL A 258 -1.22 21.48 -15.64
C VAL A 258 -1.79 21.33 -14.22
N ARG A 259 -1.51 22.29 -13.33
CA ARG A 259 -2.14 22.35 -12.00
C ARG A 259 -3.66 22.40 -12.09
N LYS A 260 -4.22 23.29 -12.92
CA LYS A 260 -5.68 23.37 -13.12
C LYS A 260 -6.28 22.08 -13.66
N GLU A 261 -5.65 21.43 -14.64
CA GLU A 261 -6.14 20.15 -15.18
C GLU A 261 -6.11 19.01 -14.16
N VAL A 262 -5.04 18.92 -13.37
CA VAL A 262 -4.92 17.91 -12.30
C VAL A 262 -5.99 18.16 -11.24
N VAL A 263 -6.17 19.40 -10.79
CA VAL A 263 -7.21 19.78 -9.83
C VAL A 263 -8.61 19.44 -10.39
N GLN A 264 -8.89 19.76 -11.65
CA GLN A 264 -10.18 19.42 -12.27
C GLN A 264 -10.41 17.91 -12.37
N LYS A 265 -9.39 17.11 -12.69
CA LYS A 265 -9.49 15.64 -12.67
C LYS A 265 -9.75 15.10 -11.27
N VAL A 266 -9.11 15.66 -10.25
CA VAL A 266 -9.33 15.31 -8.84
C VAL A 266 -10.75 15.66 -8.43
N ILE A 267 -11.22 16.88 -8.70
CA ILE A 267 -12.59 17.32 -8.42
C ILE A 267 -13.60 16.41 -9.12
N LYS A 268 -13.39 16.12 -10.41
CA LYS A 268 -14.29 15.24 -11.18
C LYS A 268 -14.31 13.82 -10.63
N SER A 269 -13.15 13.27 -10.23
CA SER A 269 -13.06 11.96 -9.58
C SER A 269 -13.79 11.94 -8.24
N CYS A 270 -13.59 12.97 -7.41
CA CYS A 270 -14.22 13.09 -6.11
C CYS A 270 -15.74 13.28 -6.22
N TYR A 271 -16.20 14.07 -7.20
CA TYR A 271 -17.62 14.22 -7.54
C TYR A 271 -18.23 12.89 -7.99
N ASN A 272 -17.59 12.18 -8.93
CA ASN A 272 -18.08 10.88 -9.40
C ASN A 272 -18.17 9.85 -8.28
N GLN A 273 -17.18 9.82 -7.37
CA GLN A 273 -17.22 8.94 -6.21
C GLN A 273 -18.33 9.33 -5.23
N SER A 274 -18.50 10.62 -4.95
CA SER A 274 -19.55 11.14 -4.07
C SER A 274 -20.95 10.86 -4.61
N VAL A 275 -21.17 11.04 -5.91
CA VAL A 275 -22.42 10.71 -6.60
C VAL A 275 -22.69 9.22 -6.55
N ALA A 276 -21.69 8.36 -6.83
CA ALA A 276 -21.83 6.92 -6.74
C ALA A 276 -22.21 6.44 -5.32
N ILE A 277 -21.62 7.06 -4.28
CA ILE A 277 -21.95 6.80 -2.87
C ILE A 277 -23.39 7.25 -2.56
N SER A 278 -23.76 8.48 -2.94
CA SER A 278 -25.13 8.99 -2.75
C SER A 278 -26.16 8.10 -3.43
N TRP A 279 -25.87 7.59 -4.61
CA TRP A 279 -26.78 6.71 -5.36
C TRP A 279 -26.93 5.34 -4.67
N ARG A 280 -25.84 4.77 -4.17
CA ARG A 280 -25.86 3.53 -3.37
C ARG A 280 -26.66 3.69 -2.08
N ILE A 281 -26.49 4.79 -1.34
CA ILE A 281 -27.24 5.07 -0.11
C ILE A 281 -28.74 5.19 -0.42
N ARG A 282 -29.10 5.87 -1.51
CA ARG A 282 -30.49 6.06 -1.93
C ARG A 282 -31.13 4.74 -2.36
N ASN A 283 -30.39 3.87 -3.06
CA ASN A 283 -30.85 2.51 -3.38
C ASN A 283 -30.95 1.61 -2.14
N PHE A 284 -30.01 1.70 -1.20
CA PHE A 284 -30.07 0.95 0.05
C PHE A 284 -31.30 1.34 0.89
N LYS A 285 -31.64 2.63 0.98
CA LYS A 285 -32.90 3.09 1.59
C LYS A 285 -34.14 2.56 0.85
N LYS A 286 -34.11 2.44 -0.48
CA LYS A 286 -35.19 1.82 -1.26
C LYS A 286 -35.33 0.32 -0.97
N THR A 287 -34.23 -0.41 -0.85
CA THR A 287 -34.21 -1.84 -0.52
C THR A 287 -34.72 -2.10 0.90
N LEU A 288 -34.31 -1.28 1.89
CA LEU A 288 -34.84 -1.32 3.25
C LEU A 288 -36.36 -1.05 3.30
N ARG A 289 -36.86 -0.11 2.49
CA ARG A 289 -38.32 0.14 2.39
C ARG A 289 -39.08 -1.04 1.79
N ARG A 290 -38.48 -1.80 0.87
CA ARG A 290 -39.08 -3.03 0.30
C ARG A 290 -39.10 -4.20 1.29
N LEU A 291 -38.11 -4.29 2.17
CA LEU A 291 -38.07 -5.30 3.24
C LEU A 291 -39.07 -5.03 4.36
N ASN A 292 -39.53 -3.79 4.52
CA ASN A 292 -40.47 -3.39 5.57
C ASN A 292 -41.96 -3.55 5.17
N VAL A 293 -42.25 -4.33 4.12
CA VAL A 293 -43.63 -4.66 3.75
C VAL A 293 -44.09 -5.81 4.64
N ARG A 294 -44.94 -5.49 5.63
CA ARG A 294 -45.59 -6.49 6.50
C ARG A 294 -46.34 -7.51 5.64
N PHE A 295 -46.00 -8.79 5.78
CA PHE A 295 -46.81 -9.88 5.23
C PHE A 295 -48.18 -9.87 5.93
N SER A 296 -49.24 -9.55 5.19
CA SER A 296 -50.61 -9.76 5.64
C SER A 296 -50.84 -11.27 5.75
N ARG A 297 -51.01 -11.79 6.97
CA ARG A 297 -51.47 -13.17 7.17
C ARG A 297 -52.81 -13.34 6.46
N LYS A 298 -52.87 -14.26 5.49
CA LYS A 298 -54.16 -14.80 5.02
C LYS A 298 -54.70 -15.67 6.15
N ASN A 299 -55.86 -15.31 6.68
CA ASN A 299 -56.63 -16.18 7.56
C ASN A 299 -57.30 -17.27 6.70
N THR A 300 -56.88 -18.51 6.91
CA THR A 300 -57.65 -19.74 6.63
C THR A 300 -57.32 -20.73 7.72
#